data_AF-A0A7W1AIC5-F1
#
_entry.id   AF-A0A7W1AIC5-F1
#
_cell.length_a   1.000
_cell.length_b   1.000
_cell.length_c   1.000
_cell.angle_alpha   90.00
_cell.angle_beta   90.00
_cell.angle_gamma   90.00
#
_symmetry.space_group_name_H-M   'P 1'
#
loop_
_entity.id
_entity.type
_entity.pdbx_description
1 polymer ?
#
loop_
_entity_poly.entity_id
_entity_poly.type
_entity_poly.pdbx_seq_one_letter_code
_entity_poly.pdbx_strand_id
1 'polypeptide(L)' 'MKRRLHLVRAGEPPVLDASDWVVYLPSMRLAEQGAPPQPPGPITHEQLVALIFAADLVVTW' A
#
# COMPACT_ATOMS: atom_id res chain seq x y z
N MET A 1 5.32 14.42 6.54
CA MET A 1 5.51 12.98 6.82
C MET A 1 5.82 12.29 5.51
N LYS A 2 6.80 11.38 5.49
CA LYS A 2 7.09 10.57 4.31
C LYS A 2 6.04 9.45 4.21
N ARG A 3 5.40 9.30 3.04
CA ARG A 3 4.38 8.29 2.77
C ARG A 3 5.03 7.09 2.10
N ARG A 4 5.09 5.95 2.80
CA ARG A 4 5.66 4.72 2.24
C ARG A 4 4.54 3.80 1.80
N LEU A 5 4.70 3.21 0.62
CA LEU A 5 3.81 2.17 0.11
C LEU A 5 4.53 0.84 0.16
N HIS A 6 3.97 -0.10 0.92
CA HIS A 6 4.45 -1.47 1.00
C HIS A 6 3.62 -2.37 0.07
N LEU A 7 4.30 -3.00 -0.87
CA LEU A 7 3.71 -3.99 -1.78
C LEU A 7 4.08 -5.38 -1.27
N VAL A 8 3.09 -6.13 -0.78
CA VAL A 8 3.29 -7.44 -0.15
C VAL A 8 2.89 -8.53 -1.12
N ARG A 9 3.85 -9.34 -1.57
CA ARG A 9 3.59 -10.49 -2.45
C ARG A 9 3.26 -11.76 -1.65
N ALA A 10 3.90 -11.96 -0.51
CA ALA A 10 3.66 -13.10 0.37
C ALA A 10 4.05 -12.77 1.82
N GLY A 11 3.40 -13.43 2.79
CA GLY A 11 3.66 -13.22 4.21
C GLY A 11 3.04 -11.95 4.78
N GLU A 12 3.40 -11.64 6.02
CA GLU A 12 2.98 -10.41 6.70
C GLU A 12 4.01 -9.30 6.44
N PRO A 13 3.58 -8.05 6.21
CA PRO A 13 4.50 -6.92 6.19
C PRO A 13 5.17 -6.78 7.56
N PRO A 14 6.44 -6.35 7.62
CA PRO A 14 7.10 -6.04 8.88
C PRO A 14 6.49 -4.78 9.51
N VAL A 15 6.89 -4.47 10.74
CA VAL A 15 6.34 -3.37 11.55
C VAL A 15 6.26 -2.07 10.73
N LEU A 16 5.03 -1.61 10.54
CA LEU A 16 4.68 -0.44 9.74
C LEU A 16 4.54 0.79 10.63
N ASP A 17 4.93 1.95 10.12
CA ASP A 17 4.57 3.21 10.75
C ASP A 17 3.06 3.48 10.59
N ALA A 18 2.51 4.32 11.46
CA ALA A 18 1.08 4.67 11.42
C ALA A 18 0.66 5.37 10.11
N SER A 19 1.62 5.92 9.36
CA SER A 19 1.40 6.61 8.07
C SER A 19 1.66 5.74 6.84
N ASP A 20 2.07 4.48 7.02
CA ASP A 20 2.44 3.61 5.91
C ASP A 20 1.19 2.98 5.27
N TRP A 21 1.20 2.92 3.94
CA TRP A 21 0.15 2.29 3.14
C TRP A 21 0.59 0.88 2.74
N VAL A 22 -0.36 -0.06 2.64
CA VAL A 22 -0.07 -1.46 2.30
C VAL A 22 -1.00 -1.94 1.21
N VAL A 23 -0.43 -2.58 0.19
CA VAL A 23 -1.18 -3.33 -0.82
C VAL A 23 -0.72 -4.78 -0.79
N TYR A 24 -1.68 -5.69 -0.62
CA TYR A 24 -1.49 -7.12 -0.81
C TYR A 24 -1.70 -7.45 -2.29
N LEU A 25 -0.62 -7.75 -3.00
CA LEU A 25 -0.63 -7.95 -4.45
C LEU A 25 -1.44 -9.18 -4.90
N PRO A 26 -1.39 -10.36 -4.24
CA PRO A 26 -2.13 -11.53 -4.70
C PRO A 26 -3.65 -11.33 -4.75
N SER A 27 -4.19 -10.54 -3.82
CA SER A 27 -5.61 -10.21 -3.73
C SER A 27 -5.95 -8.83 -4.28
N MET A 28 -4.95 -8.07 -4.76
CA MET A 28 -5.08 -6.67 -5.17
C MET A 28 -5.89 -5.85 -4.15
N ARG A 29 -5.45 -5.84 -2.89
CA ARG A 29 -6.20 -5.24 -1.79
C ARG A 29 -5.38 -4.22 -1.00
N LEU A 30 -5.90 -3.01 -0.89
CA LEU A 30 -5.37 -1.91 -0.06
C LEU A 30 -5.84 -2.05 1.39
N ALA A 31 -4.91 -1.96 2.35
CA ALA A 31 -5.20 -1.95 3.77
C ALA A 31 -5.75 -0.60 4.25
N GLU A 32 -6.42 -0.59 5.40
CA GLU A 32 -7.01 0.62 6.01
C GLU A 32 -5.96 1.56 6.63
N GLN A 33 -4.75 1.06 6.87
CA GLN A 33 -3.69 1.77 7.56
C GLN A 33 -3.13 2.95 6.76
N GLY A 34 -2.72 4.00 7.48
CA GLY A 34 -2.04 5.16 6.93
C GLY A 34 -2.94 6.18 6.24
N ALA A 35 -4.28 6.04 6.35
CA ALA A 35 -5.26 6.90 5.69
C ALA A 35 -4.92 7.10 4.19
N PRO A 36 -4.93 6.01 3.40
CA PRO A 36 -4.52 6.08 2.02
C PRO A 36 -5.43 6.99 1.20
N PRO A 37 -4.95 7.54 0.07
CA PRO A 37 -5.71 8.46 -0.77
C PRO A 37 -6.86 7.78 -1.51
N GLN A 38 -7.02 6.47 -1.34
CA GLN A 38 -8.08 5.67 -1.93
C GLN A 38 -8.79 4.87 -0.85
N PRO A 39 -10.08 4.54 -1.03
CA PRO A 39 -10.81 3.69 -0.11
C PRO A 39 -10.09 2.35 0.11
N PRO A 40 -9.92 1.91 1.37
CA PRO A 40 -9.41 0.57 1.67
C PRO A 40 -10.29 -0.52 1.06
N GLY A 41 -9.69 -1.65 0.69
CA GLY A 41 -10.40 -2.76 0.04
C GLY A 41 -9.79 -3.19 -1.29
N PRO A 42 -10.54 -3.95 -2.12
CA PRO A 42 -10.10 -4.34 -3.45
C PRO A 42 -9.79 -3.11 -4.32
N ILE A 43 -8.69 -3.15 -5.06
CA ILE A 43 -8.25 -2.07 -5.95
C ILE A 43 -7.93 -2.60 -7.34
N THR A 44 -8.08 -1.76 -8.36
CA THR A 44 -7.65 -2.06 -9.72
C THR A 44 -6.15 -1.86 -9.90
N HIS A 45 -5.64 -2.26 -11.06
CA HIS A 45 -4.25 -1.99 -11.42
C HIS A 45 -3.96 -0.48 -11.53
N GLU A 46 -4.87 0.29 -12.13
CA GLU A 46 -4.74 1.75 -12.25
C GLU A 46 -4.70 2.42 -10.88
N GLN A 47 -5.52 1.94 -9.95
CA GLN A 47 -5.51 2.41 -8.56
C GLN A 47 -4.20 2.09 -7.87
N LEU A 48 -3.62 0.91 -8.09
CA LEU A 48 -2.28 0.57 -7.61
C LEU A 48 -1.21 1.51 -8.19
N VAL A 49 -1.25 1.77 -9.50
CA VAL A 49 -0.30 2.70 -10.15
C VAL A 49 -0.43 4.10 -9.53
N ALA A 50 -1.65 4.60 -9.29
CA ALA A 50 -1.85 5.88 -8.64
C ALA A 50 -1.26 5.93 -7.22
N LEU A 51 -1.36 4.85 -6.44
CA LEU A 51 -0.73 4.75 -5.11
C LEU A 51 0.80 4.78 -5.20
N ILE A 52 1.39 4.10 -6.19
CA ILE A 52 2.84 4.11 -6.44
C ILE A 52 3.35 5.52 -6.70
N PHE A 53 2.65 6.29 -7.53
CA PHE A 53 3.02 7.68 -7.82
C PHE A 53 2.77 8.65 -6.64
N ALA A 54 1.83 8.33 -5.76
CA ALA A 54 1.53 9.15 -4.59
C ALA A 54 2.45 8.91 -3.38
N ALA A 55 3.24 7.83 -3.41
CA ALA A 55 4.17 7.46 -2.34
C ALA A 55 5.54 8.13 -2.54
N ASP A 56 6.17 8.52 -1.44
CA ASP A 56 7.56 9.01 -1.44
C ASP A 56 8.57 7.86 -1.59
N LEU A 57 8.15 6.64 -1.21
CA LEU A 57 8.95 5.43 -1.26
C LEU A 57 8.05 4.21 -1.47
N VAL A 58 8.47 3.31 -2.37
CA VAL A 58 7.83 2.00 -2.55
C VAL A 58 8.78 0.92 -2.04
N VAL A 59 8.26 0.05 -1.17
CA VAL A 59 8.98 -1.08 -0.59
C VAL A 59 8.28 -2.36 -0.99
N THR A 60 9.01 -3.34 -1.49
CA THR A 60 8.46 -4.64 -1.91
C THR A 60 8.90 -5.74 -0.96
N TRP A 61 7.94 -6.57 -0.52
CA TRP A 61 8.14 -7.74 0.33
C TRP A 61 7.78 -9.03 -0.41
#